data_AF-A0A4P5T8Z1-F1
#
_entry.id   AF-A0A4P5T8Z1-F1
#
_cell.length_a   1.000
_cell.length_b   1.000
_cell.length_c   1.000
_cell.angle_alpha   90.00
_cell.angle_beta   90.00
_cell.angle_gamma   90.00
#
_symmetry.space_group_name_H-M   'P 1'
#
loop_
_entity.id
_entity.type
_entity.pdbx_description
1 polymer ?
#
loop_
_entity_poly.entity_id
_entity_poly.type
_entity_poly.pdbx_seq_one_letter_code
_entity_poly.pdbx_strand_id
1 'polypeptide(L)'
;MTPTTYVYVDYMQGDAAVEPPVYATLRLKKSYEFEPLPDGVDPKLIKGGQANMWSEQIFNTRHLGYMMWPRGFAIAEALWSPKSVRDWKTFVPRVENHFTRFKAADKTYAPSIYDPAIKVKKDAKGNLLVDFETEIDGLAVHYSFDNSFPDQHYPHYAGKSVQVPVDAAPMKVITSRNGKLIGRMMTISIEELGKRAK
;
A
#
# COMPACT_ATOMS: atom_id res chain seq x y z
N MET A 1 0.25 -3.36 -23.74
CA MET A 1 0.97 -2.44 -22.84
C MET A 1 1.24 -3.12 -21.52
N THR A 2 2.51 -3.17 -21.12
CA THR A 2 2.97 -3.78 -19.86
C THR A 2 4.02 -2.91 -19.14
N PRO A 3 3.75 -1.62 -18.84
CA PRO A 3 4.74 -0.74 -18.22
C PRO A 3 5.00 -1.10 -16.73
N THR A 4 6.28 -1.19 -16.35
CA THR A 4 6.72 -1.49 -14.96
C THR A 4 6.11 -0.56 -13.92
N THR A 5 5.87 0.71 -14.28
CA THR A 5 5.31 1.74 -13.40
C THR A 5 3.90 1.42 -12.89
N TYR A 6 3.16 0.52 -13.54
CA TYR A 6 1.73 0.31 -13.27
C TYR A 6 1.31 -1.15 -13.10
N VAL A 7 1.98 -2.09 -13.77
CA VAL A 7 1.44 -3.45 -13.94
C VAL A 7 2.40 -4.59 -13.58
N TYR A 8 3.53 -4.30 -12.94
CA TYR A 8 4.44 -5.32 -12.39
C TYR A 8 4.01 -5.66 -10.97
N VAL A 9 3.12 -6.66 -10.86
CA VAL A 9 2.48 -7.06 -9.61
C VAL A 9 3.36 -7.96 -8.74
N ASP A 10 4.61 -8.17 -9.13
CA ASP A 10 5.69 -8.73 -8.32
C ASP A 10 6.38 -7.69 -7.41
N TYR A 11 6.20 -6.38 -7.66
CA TYR A 11 6.73 -5.32 -6.80
C TYR A 11 6.05 -5.31 -5.43
N MET A 12 6.73 -4.79 -4.40
CA MET A 12 6.13 -4.60 -3.07
C MET A 12 4.83 -3.79 -3.18
N GLN A 13 3.79 -4.15 -2.45
CA GLN A 13 2.50 -3.44 -2.50
C GLN A 13 2.14 -2.69 -1.22
N GLY A 14 3.01 -2.80 -0.21
CA GLY A 14 2.96 -2.05 1.04
C GLY A 14 4.33 -1.44 1.35
N ASP A 15 4.51 -1.04 2.60
CA ASP A 15 5.79 -0.52 3.09
C ASP A 15 6.82 -1.66 3.23
N ALA A 16 8.09 -1.37 2.96
CA ALA A 16 9.19 -2.33 3.04
C ALA A 16 9.35 -2.98 4.43
N ALA A 17 8.79 -2.40 5.49
CA ALA A 17 8.79 -3.00 6.82
C ALA A 17 7.97 -4.30 6.93
N VAL A 18 7.03 -4.54 6.00
CA VAL A 18 6.10 -5.69 6.04
C VAL A 18 5.98 -6.42 4.71
N GLU A 19 6.89 -6.14 3.78
CA GLU A 19 6.93 -6.73 2.44
C GLU A 19 8.28 -7.44 2.22
N PRO A 20 8.33 -8.49 1.38
CA PRO A 20 9.61 -9.07 0.96
C PRO A 20 10.42 -8.01 0.21
N PRO A 21 11.75 -7.96 0.39
CA PRO A 21 12.57 -6.93 -0.24
C PRO A 21 12.59 -7.12 -1.76
N VAL A 22 11.92 -6.21 -2.46
CA VAL A 22 12.00 -6.05 -3.92
C VAL A 22 12.49 -4.63 -4.21
N TYR A 23 13.19 -4.45 -5.32
CA TYR A 23 13.82 -3.18 -5.70
C TYR A 23 12.82 -2.03 -6.00
N ALA A 24 11.52 -2.31 -5.99
CA ALA A 24 10.46 -1.33 -6.26
C ALA A 24 9.17 -1.62 -5.49
N THR A 25 8.38 -0.56 -5.30
CA THR A 25 7.03 -0.62 -4.73
C THR A 25 6.01 -0.14 -5.78
N LEU A 26 4.89 -0.85 -5.88
CA LEU A 26 3.74 -0.48 -6.68
C LEU A 26 2.48 -0.73 -5.84
N ARG A 27 1.88 0.32 -5.28
CA ARG A 27 0.65 0.21 -4.49
C ARG A 27 -0.60 0.18 -5.38
N LEU A 28 -1.74 -0.24 -4.83
CA LEU A 28 -3.01 -0.41 -5.56
C LEU A 28 -3.43 0.84 -6.33
N LYS A 29 -3.40 2.02 -5.68
CA LYS A 29 -3.78 3.30 -6.27
C LYS A 29 -2.94 3.63 -7.48
N LYS A 30 -1.64 3.34 -7.41
CA LYS A 30 -0.75 3.54 -8.57
C LYS A 30 -1.09 2.58 -9.70
N SER A 31 -1.39 1.30 -9.42
CA SER A 31 -1.91 0.38 -10.46
C SER A 31 -3.25 0.82 -11.04
N TYR A 32 -4.12 1.48 -10.25
CA TYR A 32 -5.41 2.01 -10.70
C TYR A 32 -5.29 3.20 -11.67
N GLU A 33 -4.21 3.97 -11.55
CA GLU A 33 -3.88 5.04 -12.49
C GLU A 33 -3.45 4.54 -13.88
N PHE A 34 -3.31 3.22 -14.07
CA PHE A 34 -2.92 2.66 -15.34
C PHE A 34 -3.88 3.06 -16.46
N GLU A 35 -3.36 3.76 -17.46
CA GLU A 35 -4.07 4.04 -18.69
C GLU A 35 -3.40 3.29 -19.85
N PRO A 36 -4.05 2.27 -20.44
CA PRO A 36 -3.47 1.49 -21.53
C PRO A 36 -3.28 2.30 -22.82
N LEU A 37 -4.01 3.40 -23.00
CA LEU A 37 -3.89 4.31 -24.14
C LEU A 37 -3.26 5.66 -23.70
N PRO A 38 -1.95 5.87 -23.91
CA PRO A 38 -1.32 7.16 -23.63
C PRO A 38 -1.86 8.27 -24.52
N ASP A 39 -1.79 9.51 -24.03
CA ASP A 39 -2.21 10.68 -24.79
C ASP A 39 -1.41 10.82 -26.10
N GLY A 40 -2.11 11.12 -27.20
CA GLY A 40 -1.50 11.30 -28.52
C GLY A 40 -1.15 10.02 -29.28
N VAL A 41 -1.45 8.84 -28.74
CA VAL A 41 -1.21 7.54 -29.42
C VAL A 41 -2.45 7.12 -30.22
N ASP A 42 -2.26 6.61 -31.45
CA ASP A 42 -3.35 6.02 -32.23
C ASP A 42 -3.90 4.76 -31.51
N PRO A 43 -5.18 4.76 -31.09
CA PRO A 43 -5.78 3.63 -30.38
C PRO A 43 -5.71 2.30 -31.14
N LYS A 44 -5.67 2.33 -32.49
CA LYS A 44 -5.63 1.11 -33.31
C LYS A 44 -4.34 0.30 -33.14
N LEU A 45 -3.27 0.94 -32.68
CA LEU A 45 -1.96 0.33 -32.43
C LEU A 45 -1.91 -0.40 -31.07
N ILE A 46 -2.81 -0.06 -30.14
CA ILE A 46 -2.86 -0.69 -28.81
C ILE A 46 -3.87 -1.84 -28.83
N LYS A 47 -3.37 -3.09 -28.77
CA LYS A 47 -4.22 -4.30 -28.77
C LYS A 47 -4.72 -4.73 -27.39
N GLY A 48 -4.16 -4.18 -26.33
CA GLY A 48 -4.52 -4.51 -24.96
C GLY A 48 -3.38 -4.26 -23.98
N GLY A 49 -3.52 -4.78 -22.77
CA GLY A 49 -2.51 -4.75 -21.72
C GLY A 49 -2.54 -6.00 -20.85
N GLN A 50 -1.60 -6.09 -19.92
CA GLN A 50 -1.42 -7.28 -19.10
C GLN A 50 -0.75 -6.90 -17.76
N ALA A 51 -1.11 -7.62 -16.70
CA ALA A 51 -0.36 -7.64 -15.45
C ALA A 51 0.75 -8.69 -15.51
N ASN A 52 1.96 -8.33 -15.09
CA ASN A 52 3.10 -9.24 -15.08
C ASN A 52 3.39 -9.67 -13.64
N MET A 53 3.52 -10.98 -13.44
CA MET A 53 3.93 -11.57 -12.16
C MET A 53 5.21 -12.37 -12.39
N TRP A 54 6.34 -11.78 -11.99
CA TRP A 54 7.61 -12.48 -11.90
C TRP A 54 7.69 -13.24 -10.56
N SER A 55 8.43 -14.34 -10.52
CA SER A 55 8.31 -15.33 -9.44
C SER A 55 9.60 -15.59 -8.64
N GLU A 56 10.63 -14.77 -8.82
CA GLU A 56 11.93 -14.89 -8.15
C GLU A 56 11.80 -14.91 -6.62
N GLN A 57 10.84 -14.14 -6.09
CA GLN A 57 10.56 -14.03 -4.64
C GLN A 57 9.23 -14.69 -4.25
N ILE A 58 8.63 -15.51 -5.13
CA ILE A 58 7.33 -16.15 -4.89
C ILE A 58 7.52 -17.63 -4.52
N PHE A 59 7.61 -17.90 -3.22
CA PHE A 59 7.92 -19.25 -2.71
C PHE A 59 6.72 -20.19 -2.55
N ASN A 60 5.49 -19.68 -2.66
CA ASN A 60 4.27 -20.51 -2.60
C ASN A 60 3.05 -19.81 -3.22
N THR A 61 1.98 -20.57 -3.44
CA THR A 61 0.75 -20.09 -4.09
C THR A 61 -0.06 -19.12 -3.23
N ARG A 62 0.10 -19.13 -1.90
CA ARG A 62 -0.51 -18.11 -1.03
C ARG A 62 0.18 -16.76 -1.22
N HIS A 63 1.50 -16.74 -1.33
CA HIS A 63 2.27 -15.54 -1.64
C HIS A 63 1.98 -15.02 -3.05
N LEU A 64 1.79 -15.92 -4.03
CA LEU A 64 1.32 -15.55 -5.37
C LEU A 64 -0.02 -14.80 -5.31
N GLY A 65 -0.99 -15.34 -4.58
CA GLY A 65 -2.30 -14.70 -4.38
C GLY A 65 -2.19 -13.35 -3.66
N TYR A 66 -1.35 -13.28 -2.64
CA TYR A 66 -1.03 -12.04 -1.94
C TYR A 66 -0.49 -10.98 -2.90
N MET A 67 0.54 -11.29 -3.70
CA MET A 67 1.18 -10.32 -4.60
C MET A 67 0.27 -9.87 -5.75
N MET A 68 -0.59 -10.77 -6.23
CA MET A 68 -1.53 -10.51 -7.34
C MET A 68 -2.68 -9.58 -6.92
N TRP A 69 -3.28 -9.81 -5.75
CA TRP A 69 -4.53 -9.16 -5.34
C TRP A 69 -4.30 -8.18 -4.19
N PRO A 70 -4.81 -6.93 -4.28
CA PRO A 70 -5.90 -6.47 -5.17
C PRO A 70 -5.47 -5.80 -6.48
N ARG A 71 -4.17 -5.65 -6.77
CA ARG A 71 -3.70 -4.90 -7.98
C ARG A 71 -4.23 -5.47 -9.29
N GLY A 72 -4.41 -6.79 -9.37
CA GLY A 72 -5.07 -7.43 -10.51
C GLY A 72 -6.47 -6.89 -10.80
N PHE A 73 -7.25 -6.49 -9.79
CA PHE A 73 -8.57 -5.87 -9.99
C PHE A 73 -8.46 -4.50 -10.64
N ALA A 74 -7.47 -3.69 -10.23
CA ALA A 74 -7.25 -2.37 -10.82
C ALA A 74 -6.88 -2.48 -12.30
N ILE A 75 -6.01 -3.43 -12.64
CA ILE A 75 -5.58 -3.68 -14.02
C ILE A 75 -6.75 -4.23 -14.85
N ALA A 76 -7.55 -5.14 -14.30
CA ALA A 76 -8.75 -5.64 -14.96
C ALA A 76 -9.75 -4.51 -15.24
N GLU A 77 -10.00 -3.61 -14.28
CA GLU A 77 -10.88 -2.46 -14.47
C GLU A 77 -10.34 -1.50 -15.55
N ALA A 78 -9.05 -1.24 -15.56
CA ALA A 78 -8.41 -0.39 -16.58
C ALA A 78 -8.51 -0.96 -18.00
N LEU A 79 -8.46 -2.30 -18.15
CA LEU A 79 -8.51 -2.97 -19.45
C LEU A 79 -9.93 -3.28 -19.94
N TRP A 80 -10.91 -3.32 -19.04
CA TRP A 80 -12.28 -3.69 -19.37
C TRP A 80 -13.26 -2.51 -19.38
N SER A 81 -13.12 -1.59 -18.42
CA SER A 81 -14.11 -0.52 -18.21
C SER A 81 -13.72 0.75 -18.97
N PRO A 82 -14.69 1.47 -19.56
CA PRO A 82 -14.44 2.79 -20.13
C PRO A 82 -13.84 3.75 -19.09
N LYS A 83 -12.86 4.56 -19.49
CA LYS A 83 -12.20 5.54 -18.61
C LYS A 83 -13.19 6.47 -17.88
N SER A 84 -14.30 6.82 -18.53
CA SER A 84 -15.33 7.73 -18.00
C SER A 84 -16.10 7.20 -16.78
N VAL A 85 -16.11 5.89 -16.55
CA VAL A 85 -16.82 5.27 -15.41
C VAL A 85 -15.89 4.80 -14.29
N ARG A 86 -14.57 4.93 -14.49
CA ARG A 86 -13.57 4.58 -13.49
C ARG A 86 -13.47 5.71 -12.46
N ASP A 87 -13.71 5.39 -11.21
CA ASP A 87 -13.56 6.30 -10.09
C ASP A 87 -13.01 5.56 -8.86
N TRP A 88 -11.94 6.12 -8.26
CA TRP A 88 -11.25 5.52 -7.12
C TRP A 88 -12.16 5.31 -5.91
N LYS A 89 -13.03 6.29 -5.61
CA LYS A 89 -13.92 6.25 -4.44
C LYS A 89 -14.97 5.15 -4.56
N THR A 90 -15.42 4.85 -5.78
CA THR A 90 -16.33 3.72 -6.02
C THR A 90 -15.59 2.39 -6.19
N PHE A 91 -14.33 2.40 -6.64
CA PHE A 91 -13.49 1.21 -6.81
C PHE A 91 -13.13 0.55 -5.49
N VAL A 92 -12.70 1.34 -4.49
CA VAL A 92 -12.26 0.81 -3.18
C VAL A 92 -13.33 -0.07 -2.52
N PRO A 93 -14.61 0.34 -2.36
CA PRO A 93 -15.64 -0.53 -1.82
C PRO A 93 -15.87 -1.82 -2.61
N ARG A 94 -15.67 -1.81 -3.95
CA ARG A 94 -15.75 -3.04 -4.76
C ARG A 94 -14.61 -3.99 -4.45
N VAL A 95 -13.39 -3.48 -4.26
CA VAL A 95 -12.23 -4.28 -3.82
C VAL A 95 -12.49 -4.90 -2.46
N GLU A 96 -13.00 -4.14 -1.50
CA GLU A 96 -13.33 -4.65 -0.15
C GLU A 96 -14.41 -5.72 -0.18
N ASN A 97 -15.41 -5.59 -1.07
CA ASN A 97 -16.39 -6.65 -1.32
C ASN A 97 -15.73 -7.91 -1.90
N HIS A 98 -14.72 -7.79 -2.77
CA HIS A 98 -13.93 -8.93 -3.22
C HIS A 98 -13.13 -9.60 -2.08
N PHE A 99 -12.61 -8.84 -1.10
CA PHE A 99 -11.96 -9.43 0.07
C PHE A 99 -12.89 -10.33 0.89
N THR A 100 -14.17 -9.95 1.02
CA THR A 100 -15.18 -10.80 1.66
C THR A 100 -15.37 -12.13 0.90
N ARG A 101 -15.42 -12.08 -0.43
CA ARG A 101 -15.51 -13.28 -1.28
C ARG A 101 -14.26 -14.15 -1.20
N PHE A 102 -13.08 -13.52 -1.20
CA PHE A 102 -11.81 -14.22 -1.06
C PHE A 102 -11.71 -14.95 0.27
N LYS A 103 -12.10 -14.30 1.36
CA LYS A 103 -12.17 -14.92 2.68
C LYS A 103 -13.13 -16.11 2.70
N ALA A 104 -14.31 -15.99 2.11
CA ALA A 104 -15.27 -17.09 2.01
C ALA A 104 -14.75 -18.27 1.16
N ALA A 105 -13.92 -17.99 0.16
CA ALA A 105 -13.32 -18.99 -0.74
C ALA A 105 -11.93 -19.50 -0.28
N ASP A 106 -11.49 -19.13 0.92
CA ASP A 106 -10.13 -19.38 1.44
C ASP A 106 -9.01 -19.02 0.43
N LYS A 107 -9.13 -17.84 -0.19
CA LYS A 107 -8.12 -17.25 -1.08
C LYS A 107 -7.38 -16.12 -0.39
N THR A 108 -6.07 -16.04 -0.65
CA THR A 108 -5.21 -15.00 -0.10
C THR A 108 -5.27 -13.73 -0.95
N TYR A 109 -5.24 -12.58 -0.28
CA TYR A 109 -5.08 -11.23 -0.84
C TYR A 109 -4.21 -10.41 0.12
N ALA A 110 -3.63 -9.32 -0.36
CA ALA A 110 -2.90 -8.39 0.49
C ALA A 110 -3.85 -7.35 1.13
N PRO A 111 -3.76 -7.12 2.46
CA PRO A 111 -4.48 -6.04 3.13
C PRO A 111 -3.75 -4.69 3.02
N SER A 112 -2.68 -4.59 2.21
CA SER A 112 -1.76 -3.43 2.17
C SER A 112 -2.42 -2.09 1.84
N ILE A 113 -3.62 -2.10 1.26
CA ILE A 113 -4.43 -0.90 1.03
C ILE A 113 -4.80 -0.17 2.34
N TYR A 114 -4.79 -0.90 3.46
CA TYR A 114 -5.06 -0.38 4.79
C TYR A 114 -3.80 0.12 5.50
N ASP A 115 -2.60 -0.21 5.03
CA ASP A 115 -1.36 0.13 5.71
C ASP A 115 -0.87 1.51 5.25
N PRO A 116 -0.38 2.38 6.16
CA PRO A 116 0.15 3.68 5.75
C PRO A 116 1.53 3.51 5.07
N ALA A 117 1.83 4.36 4.09
CA ALA A 117 3.21 4.59 3.68
C ALA A 117 3.90 5.48 4.72
N ILE A 118 5.17 5.19 5.00
CA ILE A 118 5.96 5.92 6.00
C ILE A 118 7.01 6.78 5.28
N LYS A 119 6.96 8.09 5.51
CA LYS A 119 7.99 9.03 5.04
C LYS A 119 8.77 9.53 6.25
N VAL A 120 10.08 9.55 6.13
CA VAL A 120 10.98 10.02 7.20
C VAL A 120 11.85 11.14 6.66
N LYS A 121 12.01 12.19 7.46
CA LYS A 121 12.90 13.32 7.21
C LYS A 121 13.60 13.73 8.50
N LYS A 122 14.62 14.59 8.40
CA LYS A 122 15.24 15.22 9.58
C LYS A 122 14.81 16.67 9.70
N ASP A 123 14.63 17.14 10.93
CA ASP A 123 14.51 18.57 11.20
C ASP A 123 15.89 19.27 11.19
N ALA A 124 15.90 20.59 11.39
CA ALA A 124 17.13 21.38 11.43
C ALA A 124 18.10 21.00 12.58
N LYS A 125 17.63 20.27 13.59
CA LYS A 125 18.41 19.77 14.73
C LYS A 125 18.85 18.31 14.53
N GLY A 126 18.48 17.68 13.42
CA GLY A 126 18.76 16.28 13.12
C GLY A 126 17.78 15.29 13.73
N ASN A 127 16.69 15.73 14.38
CA ASN A 127 15.67 14.83 14.91
C ASN A 127 14.88 14.19 13.77
N LEU A 128 14.55 12.91 13.91
CA LEU A 128 13.71 12.21 12.95
C LEU A 128 12.26 12.67 13.07
N LEU A 129 11.67 13.01 11.93
CA LEU A 129 10.27 13.34 11.76
C LEU A 129 9.62 12.29 10.85
N VAL A 130 8.49 11.73 11.29
CA VAL A 130 7.72 10.73 10.56
C VAL A 130 6.41 11.33 10.07
N ASP A 131 6.11 11.12 8.79
CA ASP A 131 4.82 11.42 8.17
C ASP A 131 4.21 10.12 7.65
N PHE A 132 2.89 10.03 7.70
CA PHE A 132 2.13 8.86 7.24
C PHE A 132 1.20 9.25 6.09
N GLU A 133 1.10 8.39 5.09
CA GLU A 133 0.20 8.57 3.96
C GLU A 133 -0.69 7.33 3.79
N THR A 134 -2.00 7.51 3.89
CA THR A 134 -2.97 6.43 3.69
C THR A 134 -3.37 6.36 2.22
N GLU A 135 -3.56 5.13 1.72
CA GLU A 135 -3.90 4.92 0.31
C GLU A 135 -5.39 5.09 0.02
N ILE A 136 -6.22 4.80 1.02
CA ILE A 136 -7.67 5.00 1.00
C ILE A 136 -8.09 5.99 2.10
N ASP A 137 -9.26 6.58 1.91
CA ASP A 137 -9.85 7.54 2.84
C ASP A 137 -10.41 6.85 4.10
N GLY A 138 -10.58 7.61 5.18
CA GLY A 138 -11.27 7.16 6.40
C GLY A 138 -10.44 6.28 7.33
N LEU A 139 -9.12 6.23 7.15
CA LEU A 139 -8.20 5.53 8.05
C LEU A 139 -7.58 6.52 9.05
N ALA A 140 -7.60 6.13 10.34
CA ALA A 140 -6.82 6.78 11.38
C ALA A 140 -5.53 5.98 11.61
N VAL A 141 -4.37 6.63 11.55
CA VAL A 141 -3.06 5.99 11.74
C VAL A 141 -2.62 6.17 13.19
N HIS A 142 -2.60 5.09 13.96
CA HIS A 142 -2.18 5.06 15.36
C HIS A 142 -0.74 4.58 15.48
N TYR A 143 0.05 5.18 16.37
CA TYR A 143 1.47 4.86 16.50
C TYR A 143 1.95 4.87 17.96
N SER A 144 3.03 4.14 18.24
CA SER A 144 3.71 4.13 19.52
C SER A 144 5.24 4.14 19.36
N PHE A 145 5.95 4.59 20.40
CA PHE A 145 7.42 4.60 20.50
C PHE A 145 7.90 4.00 21.83
N ASP A 146 7.03 3.25 22.51
CA ASP A 146 7.21 2.72 23.87
C ASP A 146 7.11 1.18 23.91
N ASN A 147 7.15 0.55 22.73
CA ASN A 147 6.96 -0.89 22.52
C ASN A 147 5.53 -1.42 22.79
N SER A 148 4.58 -0.56 23.14
CA SER A 148 3.16 -0.93 23.21
C SER A 148 2.58 -1.20 21.84
N PHE A 149 1.60 -2.10 21.73
CA PHE A 149 0.85 -2.31 20.50
C PHE A 149 -0.27 -1.26 20.42
N PRO A 150 -0.14 -0.19 19.60
CA PRO A 150 -1.14 0.87 19.56
C PRO A 150 -2.49 0.30 19.14
N ASP A 151 -3.55 0.71 19.83
CA ASP A 151 -4.94 0.44 19.48
C ASP A 151 -5.63 1.74 19.02
N GLN A 152 -6.95 1.72 18.88
CA GLN A 152 -7.73 2.90 18.48
C GLN A 152 -7.70 4.07 19.49
N HIS A 153 -7.15 3.87 20.70
CA HIS A 153 -7.05 4.88 21.74
C HIS A 153 -5.66 5.51 21.85
N TYR A 154 -4.64 4.91 21.21
CA TYR A 154 -3.32 5.52 21.08
C TYR A 154 -3.37 6.80 20.22
N PRO A 155 -2.41 7.73 20.40
CA PRO A 155 -2.28 8.91 19.55
C PRO A 155 -2.35 8.54 18.07
N HIS A 156 -3.08 9.36 17.31
CA HIS A 156 -3.20 9.20 15.87
C HIS A 156 -2.59 10.37 15.12
N TYR A 157 -2.12 10.10 13.91
CA TYR A 157 -1.55 11.10 13.03
C TYR A 157 -2.61 12.11 12.56
N ALA A 158 -2.44 13.37 12.94
CA ALA A 158 -3.35 14.48 12.61
C ALA A 158 -2.82 15.37 11.47
N GLY A 159 -1.97 14.83 10.59
CA GLY A 159 -1.39 15.57 9.45
C GLY A 159 -0.18 16.46 9.78
N LYS A 160 0.28 16.44 11.04
CA LYS A 160 1.52 17.10 11.46
C LYS A 160 2.60 16.06 11.71
N SER A 161 3.79 16.28 11.18
CA SER A 161 4.93 15.37 11.35
C SER A 161 5.17 15.03 12.82
N VAL A 162 5.35 13.74 13.08
CA VAL A 162 5.56 13.18 14.41
C VAL A 162 7.06 13.11 14.66
N GLN A 163 7.53 13.82 15.66
CA GLN A 163 8.92 13.71 16.09
C GLN A 163 9.14 12.38 16.81
N VAL A 164 10.15 11.63 16.38
CA VAL A 164 10.59 10.42 17.08
C VAL A 164 11.27 10.83 18.38
N PRO A 165 10.85 10.31 19.55
CA PRO A 165 11.53 10.56 20.82
C PRO A 165 13.00 10.10 20.80
N VAL A 166 13.87 10.76 21.58
CA VAL A 166 15.32 10.45 21.64
C VAL A 166 15.57 8.99 22.08
N ASP A 167 14.85 8.52 23.09
CA ASP A 167 14.97 7.17 23.65
C ASP A 167 13.83 6.24 23.19
N ALA A 168 13.35 6.45 21.96
CA ALA A 168 12.24 5.67 21.41
C ALA A 168 12.58 4.18 21.28
N ALA A 169 11.66 3.33 21.73
CA ALA A 169 11.57 1.95 21.28
C ALA A 169 11.21 1.90 19.78
N PRO A 170 11.26 0.72 19.13
CA PRO A 170 10.81 0.59 17.74
C PRO A 170 9.42 1.17 17.55
N MET A 171 9.25 1.95 16.49
CA MET A 171 7.96 2.53 16.16
C MET A 171 7.01 1.42 15.76
N LYS A 172 5.86 1.33 16.43
CA LYS A 172 4.76 0.47 15.99
C LYS A 172 3.66 1.33 15.41
N VAL A 173 3.07 0.88 14.31
CA VAL A 173 1.98 1.60 13.63
C VAL A 173 0.90 0.63 13.16
N ILE A 174 -0.35 1.06 13.29
CA ILE A 174 -1.52 0.34 12.78
C ILE A 174 -2.59 1.35 12.37
N THR A 175 -3.47 0.97 11.45
CA THR A 175 -4.63 1.80 11.09
C THR A 175 -5.93 1.25 11.66
N SER A 176 -6.83 2.18 12.00
CA SER A 176 -8.21 1.88 12.35
C SER A 176 -9.17 2.58 11.39
N ARG A 177 -10.38 2.03 11.28
CA ARG A 177 -11.52 2.66 10.59
C ARG A 177 -12.77 2.45 11.43
N ASN A 178 -13.51 3.52 11.69
CA ASN A 178 -14.73 3.49 12.51
C ASN A 178 -14.47 2.80 13.88
N GLY A 179 -13.34 3.11 14.51
CA GLY A 179 -12.94 2.57 15.82
C GLY A 179 -12.50 1.10 15.82
N LYS A 180 -12.35 0.45 14.66
CA LYS A 180 -11.86 -0.93 14.55
C LYS A 180 -10.52 -0.97 13.83
N LEU A 181 -9.56 -1.71 14.41
CA LEU A 181 -8.28 -1.99 13.78
C LEU A 181 -8.49 -2.76 12.47
N ILE A 182 -7.80 -2.35 11.41
CA ILE A 182 -7.99 -2.92 10.06
C ILE A 182 -6.68 -3.12 9.29
N GLY A 183 -5.67 -2.27 9.52
CA GLY A 183 -4.34 -2.45 8.97
C GLY A 183 -3.55 -3.54 9.69
N ARG A 184 -2.37 -3.86 9.14
CA ARG A 184 -1.40 -4.72 9.80
C ARG A 184 -0.64 -3.93 10.86
N MET A 185 -0.26 -4.61 11.94
CA MET A 185 0.70 -4.08 12.89
C MET A 185 2.09 -4.06 12.24
N MET A 186 2.63 -2.88 11.99
CA MET A 186 3.97 -2.71 11.44
C MET A 186 4.92 -2.31 12.57
N THR A 187 6.13 -2.88 12.59
CA THR A 187 7.18 -2.51 13.54
C THR A 187 8.42 -2.07 12.78
N ILE A 188 8.93 -0.88 13.08
CA ILE A 188 10.07 -0.28 12.39
C ILE A 188 11.09 0.16 13.44
N SER A 189 12.32 -0.33 13.32
CA SER A 189 13.40 0.08 14.22
C SER A 189 13.78 1.55 13.99
N ILE A 190 14.30 2.22 15.02
CA ILE A 190 14.79 3.60 14.89
C ILE A 190 15.95 3.69 13.90
N GLU A 191 16.79 2.65 13.83
CA GLU A 191 17.86 2.54 12.84
C GLU A 191 17.30 2.56 11.40
N GLU A 192 16.24 1.78 11.14
CA GLU A 192 15.58 1.73 9.83
C GLU A 192 14.91 3.07 9.49
N LEU A 193 14.26 3.73 10.45
CA LEU A 193 13.76 5.11 10.26
C LEU A 193 14.90 6.06 9.90
N GLY A 194 16.06 5.93 10.56
CA GLY A 194 17.27 6.70 10.27
C GLY A 194 17.78 6.50 8.84
N LYS A 195 17.76 5.27 8.30
CA LYS A 195 18.14 4.96 6.92
C LYS A 195 17.18 5.54 5.89
N ARG A 196 15.90 5.68 6.24
CA ARG A 196 14.85 6.26 5.38
C ARG A 196 14.86 7.77 5.32
N ALA A 197 15.50 8.43 6.28
CA ALA A 197 15.52 9.88 6.37
C ALA A 197 16.27 10.50 5.18
N LYS A 198 15.51 11.08 4.25
CA LYS A 198 16.02 11.89 3.15
C LYS A 198 16.10 13.36 3.53
#